data_AF-A0A2S7QHQ3-F1
#
_entry.id   AF-A0A2S7QHQ3-F1
#
_cell.length_a   1.000
_cell.length_b   1.000
_cell.length_c   1.000
_cell.angle_alpha   90.00
_cell.angle_beta   90.00
_cell.angle_gamma   90.00
#
_symmetry.space_group_name_H-M   'P 1'
#
loop_
_entity.id
_entity.type
_entity.pdbx_description
1 polymer ?
#
loop_
_entity_poly.entity_id
_entity_poly.type
_entity_poly.pdbx_seq_one_letter_code
_entity_poly.pdbx_strand_id
1 'polypeptide(L)'
;MSSSNSKEGHASKPGKGAPGLSEIATRAAIEHLRSVLPKSNYCCGGSIPLSTDSPVTIRFDSSSTSSIHKIQFPSSPSSPSGIKELLLASERATFGLDGKDVLDETYRKAAALNPNKFSTNFHPADHGLLDALGQVLLPDYGLRLREKKKDLWGVKAELYKLNVYSGPSGKFEKHVDTPRGALQFGSLVVCLPYEHQGLCLSLSLSLVLCTVSFLLLEIE
;
A
#
# COMPACT_ATOMS: atom_id res chain seq x y z
N MET A 1 15.33 8.64 -70.16
CA MET A 1 14.73 7.33 -69.83
C MET A 1 15.71 6.65 -68.88
N SER A 2 15.60 6.86 -67.55
CA SER A 2 14.75 6.07 -66.62
C SER A 2 15.28 4.64 -66.48
N SER A 3 15.66 4.07 -65.33
CA SER A 3 15.51 4.43 -63.92
C SER A 3 16.56 3.67 -63.09
N SER A 4 17.09 4.32 -62.05
CA SER A 4 17.81 3.71 -60.93
C SER A 4 16.84 3.00 -60.00
N ASN A 5 17.11 1.74 -59.64
CA ASN A 5 16.32 0.98 -58.67
C ASN A 5 17.21 0.56 -57.49
N SER A 6 17.36 1.46 -56.52
CA SER A 6 17.96 1.18 -55.21
C SER A 6 16.88 0.54 -54.32
N LYS A 7 17.05 -0.75 -54.00
CA LYS A 7 16.24 -1.44 -52.98
C LYS A 7 16.61 -0.88 -51.61
N GLU A 8 15.69 -0.12 -51.01
CA GLU A 8 15.74 0.25 -49.60
C GLU A 8 15.65 -1.01 -48.73
N GLY A 9 16.64 -1.18 -47.85
CA GLY A 9 16.60 -2.19 -46.79
C GLY A 9 15.52 -1.84 -45.79
N HIS A 10 14.54 -2.72 -45.64
CA HIS A 10 13.54 -2.63 -44.59
C HIS A 10 14.20 -2.92 -43.23
N ALA A 11 14.48 -1.88 -42.46
CA ALA A 11 14.95 -2.00 -41.08
C ALA A 11 13.82 -2.58 -40.22
N SER A 12 13.99 -3.84 -39.79
CA SER A 12 13.11 -4.54 -38.86
C SER A 12 12.97 -3.72 -37.57
N LYS A 13 11.75 -3.30 -37.23
CA LYS A 13 11.46 -2.68 -35.93
C LYS A 13 11.85 -3.66 -34.81
N PRO A 14 12.49 -3.20 -33.72
CA PRO A 14 12.81 -4.07 -32.60
C PRO A 14 11.50 -4.62 -32.02
N GLY A 15 11.37 -5.95 -31.99
CA GLY A 15 10.24 -6.61 -31.38
C GLY A 15 10.13 -6.20 -29.92
N LYS A 16 8.94 -5.80 -29.48
CA LYS A 16 8.65 -5.59 -28.06
C LYS A 16 8.97 -6.91 -27.35
N GLY A 17 10.02 -6.91 -26.52
CA GLY A 17 10.36 -8.05 -25.67
C GLY A 17 9.16 -8.45 -24.83
N ALA A 18 9.08 -9.74 -24.48
CA ALA A 18 8.03 -10.22 -23.60
C ALA A 18 8.04 -9.41 -22.29
N PRO A 19 6.88 -8.96 -21.79
CA PRO A 19 6.81 -8.19 -20.56
C PRO A 19 7.39 -9.01 -19.40
N GLY A 20 8.12 -8.34 -18.52
CA GLY A 20 8.72 -8.99 -17.34
C GLY A 20 7.64 -9.49 -16.37
N LEU A 21 7.97 -10.45 -15.50
CA LEU A 21 7.03 -10.98 -14.49
C LEU A 21 6.41 -9.88 -13.62
N SER A 22 7.20 -8.86 -13.26
CA SER A 22 6.72 -7.70 -12.51
C SER A 22 5.63 -6.93 -13.28
N GLU A 23 5.85 -6.68 -14.57
CA GLU A 23 4.92 -5.98 -15.44
C GLU A 23 3.61 -6.77 -15.63
N ILE A 24 3.70 -8.09 -15.74
CA ILE A 24 2.53 -8.99 -15.80
C ILE A 24 1.74 -8.95 -14.49
N ALA A 25 2.42 -9.03 -13.34
CA ALA A 25 1.79 -8.98 -12.03
C ALA A 25 1.11 -7.63 -11.75
N THR A 26 1.78 -6.52 -12.07
CA THR A 26 1.23 -5.17 -11.98
C THR A 26 0.00 -5.03 -12.88
N ARG A 27 0.05 -5.53 -14.12
CA ARG A 27 -1.08 -5.48 -15.04
C ARG A 27 -2.29 -6.28 -14.52
N ALA A 28 -2.07 -7.46 -13.97
CA ALA A 28 -3.13 -8.27 -13.37
C ALA A 28 -3.76 -7.55 -12.16
N ALA A 29 -2.96 -6.89 -11.31
CA ALA A 29 -3.46 -6.09 -10.20
C ALA A 29 -4.31 -4.91 -10.69
N ILE A 30 -3.89 -4.21 -11.75
CA ILE A 30 -4.65 -3.11 -12.37
C ILE A 30 -5.99 -3.60 -12.93
N GLU A 31 -5.99 -4.70 -13.68
CA GLU A 31 -7.21 -5.26 -14.27
C GLU A 31 -8.20 -5.69 -13.18
N HIS A 32 -7.70 -6.25 -12.07
CA HIS A 32 -8.54 -6.57 -10.92
C HIS A 32 -9.12 -5.32 -10.26
N LEU A 33 -8.29 -4.31 -9.97
CA LEU A 33 -8.73 -3.04 -9.37
C LEU A 33 -9.82 -2.35 -10.22
N ARG A 34 -9.63 -2.30 -11.54
CA ARG A 34 -10.63 -1.75 -12.48
C ARG A 34 -11.96 -2.49 -12.45
N SER A 35 -11.95 -3.80 -12.20
CA SER A 35 -13.19 -4.59 -12.17
C SER A 35 -14.04 -4.36 -10.92
N VAL A 36 -13.41 -3.95 -9.81
CA VAL A 36 -14.07 -3.79 -8.50
C VAL A 36 -14.46 -2.35 -8.19
N LEU A 37 -13.70 -1.37 -8.68
CA LEU A 37 -13.94 0.05 -8.41
C LEU A 37 -15.26 0.63 -8.92
N PRO A 38 -15.85 0.20 -10.06
CA PRO A 38 -17.17 0.67 -10.49
C PRO A 38 -18.32 0.19 -9.59
N LYS A 39 -18.08 -0.78 -8.69
CA LYS A 39 -19.11 -1.48 -7.91
C LYS A 39 -19.11 -1.14 -6.42
N SER A 40 -18.08 -0.48 -5.89
CA SER A 40 -17.98 -0.16 -4.45
C SER A 40 -17.56 1.29 -4.24
N ASN A 41 -18.41 2.08 -3.58
CA ASN A 41 -18.19 3.52 -3.50
C ASN A 41 -16.99 3.96 -2.65
N TYR A 42 -16.33 3.12 -1.85
CA TYR A 42 -15.26 3.62 -0.95
C TYR A 42 -14.13 2.65 -0.59
N CYS A 43 -14.05 1.44 -1.17
CA CYS A 43 -12.89 0.57 -0.96
C CYS A 43 -12.72 -0.46 -2.09
N CYS A 44 -11.48 -0.68 -2.50
CA CYS A 44 -11.05 -1.77 -3.37
C CYS A 44 -9.83 -2.46 -2.76
N GLY A 45 -9.68 -3.76 -3.01
CA GLY A 45 -8.56 -4.56 -2.50
C GLY A 45 -7.95 -5.42 -3.59
N GLY A 46 -6.75 -5.92 -3.33
CA GLY A 46 -6.02 -6.83 -4.20
C GLY A 46 -4.80 -7.39 -3.49
N SER A 47 -4.07 -8.27 -4.17
CA SER A 47 -2.86 -8.91 -3.65
C SER A 47 -1.72 -8.72 -4.64
N ILE A 48 -0.52 -8.42 -4.13
CA ILE A 48 0.71 -8.35 -4.93
C ILE A 48 1.57 -9.53 -4.51
N PRO A 49 2.01 -10.38 -5.45
CA PRO A 49 2.96 -11.43 -5.14
C PRO A 49 4.29 -10.79 -4.74
N LEU A 50 4.77 -11.09 -3.55
CA LEU A 50 6.11 -10.71 -3.11
C LEU A 50 7.09 -11.83 -3.47
N SER A 51 8.24 -11.47 -4.04
CA SER A 51 9.34 -12.44 -4.19
C SER A 51 9.86 -12.81 -2.80
N THR A 52 10.11 -14.10 -2.57
CA THR A 52 10.74 -14.60 -1.34
C THR A 52 12.14 -14.00 -1.13
N ASP A 53 12.77 -13.53 -2.20
CA ASP A 53 14.11 -12.94 -2.18
C ASP A 53 14.10 -11.46 -1.76
N SER A 54 12.93 -10.87 -1.50
CA SER A 54 12.77 -9.47 -1.14
C SER A 54 11.77 -9.30 0.02
N PRO A 55 12.17 -9.70 1.25
CA PRO A 55 11.29 -9.61 2.41
C PRO A 55 11.00 -8.15 2.79
N VAL A 56 9.76 -7.90 3.22
CA VAL A 56 9.40 -6.61 3.82
C VAL A 56 9.96 -6.56 5.23
N THR A 57 10.81 -5.60 5.50
CA THR A 57 11.45 -5.37 6.79
C THR A 57 10.83 -4.16 7.45
N ILE A 58 10.42 -4.31 8.71
CA ILE A 58 10.06 -3.21 9.59
C ILE A 58 11.13 -3.08 10.67
N ARG A 59 11.69 -1.88 10.80
CA ARG A 59 12.54 -1.51 11.95
C ARG A 59 11.78 -0.53 12.81
N PHE A 60 11.82 -0.70 14.12
CA PHE A 60 11.05 0.14 15.05
C PHE A 60 11.80 0.35 16.36
N ASP A 61 11.52 1.50 16.97
CA ASP A 61 12.12 1.88 18.25
C ASP A 61 11.27 1.34 19.40
N SER A 62 11.92 0.62 20.33
CA SER A 62 11.29 0.25 21.59
C SER A 62 11.62 1.27 22.66
N SER A 63 10.62 2.04 23.09
CA SER A 63 10.79 3.06 24.14
C SER A 63 11.09 2.43 25.50
N SER A 64 10.69 1.16 25.74
CA SER A 64 10.91 0.47 27.02
C SER A 64 12.35 0.02 27.21
N THR A 65 13.04 -0.33 26.12
CA THR A 65 14.41 -0.87 26.15
C THR A 65 15.45 0.06 25.53
N SER A 66 15.02 1.20 24.98
CA SER A 66 15.89 2.12 24.20
C SER A 66 16.67 1.39 23.10
N SER A 67 16.08 0.35 22.52
CA SER A 67 16.69 -0.48 21.48
C SER A 67 15.89 -0.44 20.19
N ILE A 68 16.58 -0.67 19.07
CA ILE A 68 15.97 -0.81 17.75
C ILE A 68 15.73 -2.30 17.48
N HIS A 69 14.50 -2.64 17.16
CA HIS A 69 14.10 -3.99 16.80
C HIS A 69 13.84 -4.10 15.29
N LYS A 70 13.88 -5.33 14.79
CA LYS A 70 13.63 -5.65 13.39
C LYS A 70 12.71 -6.86 13.28
N ILE A 71 11.70 -6.76 12.42
CA ILE A 71 10.90 -7.88 11.97
C ILE A 71 10.89 -7.95 10.44
N GLN A 72 10.88 -9.16 9.89
CA GLN A 72 10.82 -9.41 8.46
C GLN A 72 9.58 -10.23 8.12
N PHE A 73 8.98 -9.91 6.98
CA PHE A 73 7.79 -10.54 6.43
C PHE A 73 8.11 -11.15 5.06
N PRO A 74 7.65 -12.38 4.75
CA PRO A 74 6.80 -13.22 5.59
C PRO A 74 7.49 -13.70 6.87
N SER A 75 6.78 -13.63 7.99
CA SER A 75 7.29 -14.03 9.30
C SER A 75 6.70 -15.38 9.69
N SER A 76 7.53 -16.27 10.23
CA SER A 76 7.06 -17.57 10.72
C SER A 76 6.42 -17.40 12.11
N PRO A 77 5.27 -18.03 12.39
CA PRO A 77 4.69 -18.05 13.74
C PRO A 77 5.60 -18.73 14.78
N SER A 78 6.63 -19.48 14.34
CA SER A 78 7.63 -20.09 15.22
C SER A 78 8.68 -19.12 15.78
N SER A 79 8.74 -17.87 15.30
CA SER A 79 9.61 -16.82 15.83
C SER A 79 8.82 -15.59 16.34
N PRO A 80 7.92 -15.77 17.33
CA PRO A 80 6.98 -14.75 17.79
C PRO A 80 7.65 -13.55 18.51
N SER A 81 8.95 -13.60 18.76
CA SER A 81 9.68 -12.55 19.47
C SER A 81 9.55 -11.20 18.77
N GLY A 82 9.67 -11.14 17.44
CA GLY A 82 9.55 -9.88 16.70
C GLY A 82 8.19 -9.21 16.84
N ILE A 83 7.10 -10.00 16.82
CA ILE A 83 5.72 -9.49 16.99
C ILE A 83 5.47 -9.05 18.43
N LYS A 84 5.97 -9.81 19.41
CA LYS A 84 5.86 -9.45 20.82
C LYS A 84 6.54 -8.11 21.11
N GLU A 85 7.77 -7.93 20.62
CA GLU A 85 8.49 -6.66 20.75
C GLU A 85 7.76 -5.52 20.03
N LEU A 86 7.17 -5.79 18.86
CA LEU A 86 6.38 -4.80 18.13
C LEU A 86 5.15 -4.35 18.92
N LEU A 87 4.44 -5.28 19.56
CA LEU A 87 3.31 -4.97 20.43
C LEU A 87 3.73 -4.18 21.67
N LEU A 88 4.88 -4.49 22.26
CA LEU A 88 5.43 -3.75 23.41
C LEU A 88 5.87 -2.33 23.04
N ALA A 89 6.39 -2.14 21.83
CA ALA A 89 6.77 -0.82 21.33
C ALA A 89 5.56 0.03 20.91
N SER A 90 4.45 -0.61 20.52
CA SER A 90 3.25 0.06 20.00
C SER A 90 2.40 0.71 21.08
N GLU A 91 1.71 1.79 20.71
CA GLU A 91 0.73 2.46 21.56
C GLU A 91 -0.70 2.00 21.21
N ARG A 92 -1.68 2.26 22.07
CA ARG A 92 -3.08 1.98 21.73
C ARG A 92 -3.53 2.88 20.58
N ALA A 93 -4.13 2.28 19.56
CA ALA A 93 -4.52 3.00 18.36
C ALA A 93 -5.76 3.88 18.62
N THR A 94 -5.64 5.17 18.30
CA THR A 94 -6.77 6.11 18.25
C THR A 94 -7.39 6.16 16.84
N PHE A 95 -8.59 6.71 16.71
CA PHE A 95 -9.22 7.03 15.42
C PHE A 95 -9.70 8.48 15.40
N GLY A 96 -9.88 9.03 14.20
CA GLY A 96 -10.39 10.39 14.02
C GLY A 96 -11.91 10.44 14.18
N LEU A 97 -12.40 11.35 15.01
CA LEU A 97 -13.82 11.69 15.15
C LEU A 97 -13.94 13.20 15.35
N ASP A 98 -14.66 13.88 14.46
CA ASP A 98 -14.86 15.34 14.49
C ASP A 98 -13.56 16.16 14.66
N GLY A 99 -12.51 15.74 13.93
CA GLY A 99 -11.21 16.40 13.95
C GLY A 99 -10.36 16.12 15.21
N LYS A 100 -10.80 15.23 16.11
CA LYS A 100 -10.07 14.81 17.31
C LYS A 100 -9.66 13.34 17.22
N ASP A 101 -8.57 12.99 17.87
CA ASP A 101 -8.17 11.60 18.04
C ASP A 101 -8.85 11.03 19.30
N VAL A 102 -9.65 10.00 19.12
CA VAL A 102 -10.44 9.33 20.17
C VAL A 102 -9.93 7.91 20.38
N LEU A 103 -9.86 7.51 21.66
CA LEU A 103 -9.52 6.15 22.08
C LEU A 103 -10.79 5.45 22.59
N ASP A 104 -11.34 4.56 21.77
CA ASP A 104 -12.48 3.72 22.12
C ASP A 104 -12.22 2.29 21.62
N GLU A 105 -11.92 1.37 22.55
CA GLU A 105 -11.64 -0.03 22.24
C GLU A 105 -12.88 -0.83 21.79
N THR A 106 -14.08 -0.30 22.02
CA THR A 106 -15.31 -0.86 21.48
C THR A 106 -15.48 -0.52 20.00
N TYR A 107 -14.84 0.53 19.51
CA TYR A 107 -14.83 0.94 18.10
C TYR A 107 -13.57 0.47 17.36
N ARG A 108 -12.40 0.59 17.99
CA ARG A 108 -11.11 0.21 17.43
C ARG A 108 -10.22 -0.41 18.50
N LYS A 109 -9.92 -1.70 18.34
CA LYS A 109 -8.96 -2.41 19.19
C LYS A 109 -7.75 -2.83 18.39
N ALA A 110 -6.72 -2.00 18.42
CA ALA A 110 -5.45 -2.23 17.75
C ALA A 110 -4.31 -1.53 18.50
N ALA A 111 -3.10 -2.00 18.27
CA ALA A 111 -1.89 -1.26 18.60
C ALA A 111 -1.39 -0.51 17.35
N ALA A 112 -0.70 0.62 17.51
CA ALA A 112 -0.17 1.38 16.41
C ALA A 112 1.18 2.04 16.74
N LEU A 113 1.99 2.24 15.70
CA LEU A 113 3.20 3.07 15.72
C LEU A 113 3.06 4.22 14.72
N ASN A 114 3.49 5.40 15.17
CA ASN A 114 3.58 6.60 14.34
C ASN A 114 4.80 6.53 13.40
N PRO A 115 4.81 7.24 12.25
CA PRO A 115 5.86 7.14 11.23
C PRO A 115 7.26 7.49 11.72
N ASN A 116 7.37 8.29 12.79
CA ASN A 116 8.64 8.66 13.40
C ASN A 116 9.20 7.58 14.35
N LYS A 117 8.48 6.47 14.57
CA LYS A 117 8.87 5.35 15.44
C LYS A 117 9.19 4.07 14.68
N PHE A 118 9.01 4.07 13.37
CA PHE A 118 9.34 2.92 12.53
C PHE A 118 9.77 3.32 11.13
N SER A 119 10.46 2.41 10.45
CA SER A 119 10.78 2.52 9.03
C SER A 119 10.50 1.18 8.34
N THR A 120 10.27 1.25 7.04
CA THR A 120 10.05 0.08 6.19
C THR A 120 10.85 0.20 4.90
N ASN A 121 11.27 -0.94 4.34
CA ASN A 121 11.82 -1.01 2.99
C ASN A 121 10.74 -1.22 1.91
N PHE A 122 9.46 -1.19 2.28
CA PHE A 122 8.35 -1.30 1.34
C PHE A 122 7.86 0.11 0.97
N HIS A 123 7.88 0.43 -0.32
CA HIS A 123 7.25 1.64 -0.84
C HIS A 123 6.29 1.27 -1.99
N PRO A 124 5.04 1.78 -2.00
CA PRO A 124 4.06 1.41 -3.04
C PRO A 124 4.53 1.69 -4.48
N ALA A 125 5.34 2.72 -4.68
CA ALA A 125 5.88 3.06 -6.01
C ALA A 125 6.75 1.94 -6.60
N ASP A 126 7.50 1.22 -5.76
CA ASP A 126 8.41 0.15 -6.19
C ASP A 126 7.66 -1.05 -6.81
N HIS A 127 6.34 -1.11 -6.60
CA HIS A 127 5.45 -2.15 -7.09
C HIS A 127 4.47 -1.64 -8.16
N GLY A 128 4.66 -0.42 -8.67
CA GLY A 128 3.78 0.20 -9.67
C GLY A 128 2.38 0.54 -9.16
N LEU A 129 2.17 0.54 -7.84
CA LEU A 129 0.84 0.81 -7.27
C LEU A 129 0.40 2.24 -7.46
N LEU A 130 1.31 3.21 -7.35
CA LEU A 130 0.94 4.63 -7.49
C LEU A 130 0.51 4.96 -8.91
N ASP A 131 1.18 4.40 -9.91
CA ASP A 131 0.80 4.53 -11.31
C ASP A 131 -0.56 3.87 -11.59
N ALA A 132 -0.76 2.66 -11.05
CA ALA A 132 -2.04 1.96 -11.13
C ALA A 132 -3.18 2.79 -10.51
N LEU A 133 -2.97 3.33 -9.31
CA LEU A 133 -3.95 4.15 -8.60
C LEU A 133 -4.25 5.44 -9.37
N GLY A 134 -3.22 6.13 -9.87
CA GLY A 134 -3.39 7.33 -10.69
C GLY A 134 -4.21 7.06 -11.96
N GLN A 135 -3.91 5.98 -12.67
CA GLN A 135 -4.65 5.60 -13.89
C GLN A 135 -6.11 5.24 -13.64
N VAL A 136 -6.42 4.65 -12.48
CA VAL A 136 -7.75 4.10 -12.22
C VAL A 136 -8.63 5.07 -11.44
N LEU A 137 -8.08 5.76 -10.44
CA LEU A 137 -8.84 6.67 -9.58
C LEU A 137 -8.88 8.10 -10.12
N LEU A 138 -7.91 8.49 -10.95
CA LEU A 138 -7.79 9.87 -11.46
C LEU A 138 -7.68 9.91 -13.01
N PRO A 139 -8.57 9.22 -13.76
CA PRO A 139 -8.45 9.09 -15.22
C PRO A 139 -8.61 10.42 -15.97
N ASP A 140 -9.46 11.33 -15.46
CA ASP A 140 -9.75 12.62 -16.10
C ASP A 140 -8.74 13.72 -15.76
N TYR A 141 -7.91 13.53 -14.72
CA TYR A 141 -6.96 14.56 -14.29
C TYR A 141 -5.78 14.68 -15.27
N GLY A 142 -5.31 13.56 -15.82
CA GLY A 142 -4.32 13.53 -16.90
C GLY A 142 -4.82 14.14 -18.22
N LEU A 143 -6.14 14.25 -18.41
CA LEU A 143 -6.76 14.90 -19.58
C LEU A 143 -6.92 16.42 -19.39
N ARG A 144 -7.06 16.90 -18.15
CA ARG A 144 -7.27 18.32 -17.80
C ARG A 144 -5.99 19.15 -17.77
N LEU A 145 -4.83 18.50 -17.68
CA LEU A 145 -3.54 19.18 -17.70
C LEU A 145 -3.16 19.56 -19.13
N ARG A 146 -2.89 20.85 -19.37
CA ARG A 146 -2.24 21.33 -20.60
C ARG A 146 -0.98 20.50 -20.86
N GLU A 147 -0.65 20.22 -22.11
CA GLU A 147 0.47 19.36 -22.53
C GLU A 147 1.81 19.59 -21.79
N LYS A 148 2.04 20.79 -21.25
CA LYS A 148 3.23 21.16 -20.46
C LYS A 148 3.24 20.72 -18.99
N LYS A 149 2.14 20.20 -18.43
CA LYS A 149 2.04 19.77 -17.01
C LYS A 149 1.84 18.28 -16.81
N LYS A 150 1.73 17.48 -17.88
CA LYS A 150 1.56 16.02 -17.76
C LYS A 150 2.71 15.35 -17.00
N ASP A 151 3.93 15.89 -17.11
CA ASP A 151 5.12 15.35 -16.47
C ASP A 151 5.25 15.72 -14.97
N LEU A 152 4.38 16.60 -14.45
CA LEU A 152 4.44 17.09 -13.06
C LEU A 152 3.36 16.47 -12.15
N TRP A 153 2.43 15.72 -12.72
CA TRP A 153 1.30 15.18 -11.99
C TRP A 153 1.50 13.71 -11.63
N GLY A 154 1.09 13.35 -10.41
CA GLY A 154 1.15 11.97 -9.95
C GLY A 154 0.49 11.79 -8.58
N VAL A 155 0.53 10.55 -8.11
CA VAL A 155 0.10 10.18 -6.77
C VAL A 155 1.34 10.08 -5.88
N LYS A 156 1.33 10.77 -4.75
CA LYS A 156 2.30 10.60 -3.68
C LYS A 156 1.71 9.70 -2.60
N ALA A 157 2.48 8.70 -2.14
CA ALA A 157 2.15 7.97 -0.92
C ALA A 157 3.02 8.45 0.23
N GLU A 158 2.38 8.90 1.32
CA GLU A 158 3.07 9.29 2.54
C GLU A 158 2.84 8.25 3.63
N LEU A 159 3.93 7.75 4.23
CA LEU A 159 3.86 6.78 5.32
C LEU A 159 3.09 7.35 6.51
N TYR A 160 2.05 6.64 6.96
CA TYR A 160 1.11 7.18 7.95
C TYR A 160 1.11 6.43 9.28
N LYS A 161 0.83 5.12 9.30
CA LYS A 161 0.76 4.34 10.54
C LYS A 161 1.09 2.89 10.26
N LEU A 162 1.78 2.26 11.20
CA LEU A 162 1.84 0.81 11.30
C LEU A 162 0.79 0.38 12.33
N ASN A 163 -0.15 -0.46 11.94
CA ASN A 163 -1.16 -0.99 12.85
C ASN A 163 -0.92 -2.48 13.09
N VAL A 164 -1.15 -2.91 14.32
CA VAL A 164 -1.09 -4.31 14.73
C VAL A 164 -2.41 -4.68 15.38
N TYR A 165 -3.11 -5.63 14.78
CA TYR A 165 -4.35 -6.18 15.31
C TYR A 165 -4.06 -7.57 15.86
N SER A 166 -4.36 -7.79 17.14
CA SER A 166 -4.16 -9.09 17.80
C SER A 166 -5.49 -9.80 18.04
N GLY A 167 -5.63 -11.02 17.53
CA GLY A 167 -6.75 -11.90 17.86
C GLY A 167 -6.82 -12.26 19.36
N PRO A 168 -7.99 -12.69 19.87
CA PRO A 168 -9.26 -12.87 19.15
C PRO A 168 -10.11 -11.59 19.05
N SER A 169 -9.66 -10.47 19.62
CA SER A 169 -10.50 -9.27 19.81
C SER A 169 -10.07 -8.03 19.02
N GLY A 170 -8.98 -8.13 18.26
CA GLY A 170 -8.51 -7.05 17.40
C GLY A 170 -9.55 -6.73 16.32
N LYS A 171 -9.97 -5.46 16.26
CA LYS A 171 -11.03 -5.01 15.36
C LYS A 171 -10.94 -3.53 15.02
N PHE A 172 -11.61 -3.17 13.93
CA PHE A 172 -11.92 -1.79 13.61
C PHE A 172 -13.31 -1.78 12.96
N GLU A 173 -14.27 -1.10 13.60
CA GLU A 173 -15.61 -0.96 13.05
C GLU A 173 -15.60 -0.23 11.69
N LYS A 174 -16.67 -0.43 10.92
CA LYS A 174 -16.85 0.24 9.62
C LYS A 174 -16.81 1.76 9.81
N HIS A 175 -15.93 2.42 9.07
CA HIS A 175 -15.75 3.86 9.14
C HIS A 175 -15.42 4.45 7.77
N VAL A 176 -15.51 5.77 7.68
CA VAL A 176 -14.96 6.55 6.58
C VAL A 176 -13.68 7.20 7.11
N ASP A 177 -12.59 7.07 6.36
CA ASP A 177 -11.34 7.74 6.73
C ASP A 177 -11.55 9.25 6.76
N THR A 178 -11.09 9.89 7.84
CA THR A 178 -11.07 11.34 7.94
C THR A 178 -9.86 11.87 7.16
N PRO A 179 -10.07 12.69 6.10
CA PRO A 179 -8.96 13.33 5.41
C PRO A 179 -8.12 14.16 6.38
N ARG A 180 -6.80 14.07 6.27
CA ARG A 180 -5.82 14.77 7.11
C ARG A 180 -5.20 15.98 6.41
N GLY A 181 -5.51 16.22 5.14
CA GLY A 181 -5.07 17.38 4.37
C GLY A 181 -5.89 17.56 3.10
N ALA A 182 -5.83 18.77 2.53
CA ALA A 182 -6.62 19.14 1.34
C ALA A 182 -6.25 18.31 0.09
N LEU A 183 -5.01 17.85 0.01
CA LEU A 183 -4.51 17.05 -1.12
C LEU A 183 -4.77 15.55 -0.93
N GLN A 184 -5.28 15.11 0.22
CA GLN A 184 -5.55 13.70 0.46
C GLN A 184 -6.84 13.29 -0.25
N PHE A 185 -6.71 12.36 -1.20
CA PHE A 185 -7.86 11.80 -1.91
C PHE A 185 -8.18 10.36 -1.49
N GLY A 186 -7.30 9.72 -0.71
CA GLY A 186 -7.54 8.37 -0.20
C GLY A 186 -6.49 7.87 0.78
N SER A 187 -6.66 6.62 1.20
CA SER A 187 -5.71 5.88 2.03
C SER A 187 -5.39 4.54 1.36
N LEU A 188 -4.13 4.12 1.44
CA LEU A 188 -3.69 2.79 1.03
C LEU A 188 -3.30 2.00 2.29
N VAL A 189 -3.94 0.85 2.51
CA VAL A 189 -3.61 -0.07 3.61
C VAL A 189 -3.01 -1.34 3.02
N VAL A 190 -1.77 -1.63 3.40
CA VAL A 190 -1.03 -2.82 2.95
C VAL A 190 -0.95 -3.81 4.09
N CYS A 191 -1.60 -4.97 3.93
CA CYS A 191 -1.50 -6.09 4.86
C CYS A 191 -0.17 -6.83 4.66
N LEU A 192 0.66 -6.89 5.69
CA LEU A 192 1.93 -7.62 5.64
C LEU A 192 1.68 -9.13 5.78
N PRO A 193 2.44 -9.98 5.06
CA PRO A 193 2.24 -11.42 5.08
C PRO A 193 2.64 -12.00 6.45
N TYR A 194 1.65 -12.23 7.28
CA TYR A 194 1.72 -12.94 8.56
C TYR A 194 0.52 -13.88 8.62
N GLU A 195 0.66 -15.07 9.19
CA GLU A 195 -0.46 -16.00 9.28
C GLU A 195 -1.63 -15.34 10.01
N HIS A 196 -2.75 -15.16 9.30
CA HIS A 196 -4.00 -14.66 9.86
C HIS A 196 -5.20 -15.38 9.27
N GLN A 197 -6.24 -15.57 10.08
CA GLN A 197 -7.56 -16.00 9.64
C GLN A 197 -8.54 -14.85 9.81
N GLY A 198 -9.33 -14.60 8.75
CA GLY A 198 -10.20 -13.43 8.61
C GLY A 198 -9.65 -12.49 7.52
N LEU A 199 -10.16 -12.61 6.29
CA LEU A 199 -9.74 -11.84 5.12
C LEU A 199 -10.95 -11.14 4.51
N CYS A 200 -11.31 -10.00 5.09
CA CYS A 200 -12.10 -8.93 4.48
C CYS A 200 -12.03 -7.76 5.46
N LEU A 201 -12.28 -6.53 5.04
CA LEU A 201 -12.31 -5.31 5.87
C LEU A 201 -13.39 -5.31 6.99
N SER A 202 -13.83 -6.51 7.41
CA SER A 202 -14.59 -6.86 8.61
C SER A 202 -13.70 -7.79 9.45
N LEU A 203 -12.89 -7.21 10.33
CA LEU A 203 -11.85 -7.93 11.07
C LEU A 203 -12.44 -8.73 12.24
N SER A 204 -12.61 -10.05 12.06
CA SER A 204 -12.63 -11.02 13.15
C SER A 204 -11.38 -11.87 13.02
N LEU A 205 -10.32 -11.49 13.75
CA LEU A 205 -8.98 -12.06 13.63
C LEU A 205 -8.78 -13.17 14.67
N SER A 206 -8.39 -14.38 14.22
CA SER A 206 -7.92 -15.45 15.13
C SER A 206 -6.42 -15.32 15.47
N LEU A 207 -5.68 -14.48 14.74
CA LEU A 207 -4.21 -14.34 14.79
C LEU A 207 -3.82 -12.85 14.64
N VAL A 208 -2.54 -12.55 14.40
CA VAL A 208 -2.02 -11.18 14.30
C VAL A 208 -2.07 -10.67 12.86
N LEU A 209 -2.58 -9.45 12.65
CA LEU A 209 -2.52 -8.74 11.37
C LEU A 209 -1.69 -7.46 11.53
N CYS A 210 -0.64 -7.33 10.72
CA CYS A 210 0.16 -6.11 10.65
C CYS A 210 -0.18 -5.36 9.35
N THR A 211 -0.45 -4.06 9.44
CA THR A 211 -0.71 -3.22 8.26
C THR A 211 0.16 -1.98 8.22
N VAL A 212 0.74 -1.67 7.06
CA VAL A 212 1.39 -0.38 6.78
C VAL A 212 0.39 0.48 6.03
N SER A 213 0.10 1.65 6.57
CA SER A 213 -0.85 2.60 5.99
C SER A 213 -0.12 3.77 5.36
N PHE A 214 -0.59 4.21 4.20
CA PHE A 214 -0.12 5.40 3.50
C PHE A 214 -1.29 6.34 3.24
N LEU A 215 -1.06 7.65 3.38
CA LEU A 215 -1.97 8.67 2.85
C LEU A 215 -1.66 8.84 1.36
N LEU A 216 -2.68 8.83 0.52
CA LEU A 216 -2.54 9.10 -0.91
C LEU A 216 -2.85 10.57 -1.16
N LEU A 217 -1.85 11.29 -1.67
CA LEU A 217 -1.91 12.72 -1.96
C LEU A 217 -1.78 12.97 -3.46
N GLU A 218 -2.49 13.97 -3.97
CA GLU A 218 -2.26 14.50 -5.31
C GLU A 218 -1.01 15.39 -5.34
N ILE A 219 -0.21 15.26 -6.41
CA ILE A 219 0.90 16.15 -6.73
C ILE A 219 0.44 17.12 -7.82
N GLU A 220 0.53 18.43 -7.57
CA GLU A 220 0.20 19.52 -8.51
C GLU A 220 1.41 20.16 -9.21
#